data_AF-A0A0F9JNL3-F1
#
_entry.id   AF-A0A0F9JNL3-F1
#
_cell.length_a   1.000
_cell.length_b   1.000
_cell.length_c   1.000
_cell.angle_alpha   90.00
_cell.angle_beta   90.00
_cell.angle_gamma   90.00
#
_symmetry.space_group_name_H-M   'P 1'
#
loop_
_entity.id
_entity.type
_entity.pdbx_description
1 polymer ?
#
loop_
_entity_poly.entity_id
_entity_poly.type
_entity_poly.pdbx_seq_one_letter_code
_entity_poly.pdbx_strand_id
1 'polypeptide(L)'
;AGQPTKFTSINLAEVTHYAQSGYTDEELARIFDVTRTTIGNWKNSYPEFFDTLKSGKLIADSKVEASLYQRACGYSHPEVHISNYQGKITKTPIIKHYPPDPTSMIFWLKNRQKDKWRDKQELELSGELTIMATITVDDKPLDTGGKKE
;
A
#
# COMPACT_ATOMS: atom_id res chain seq x y z
N ALA A 1 -16.12 -24.68 -29.21
CA ALA A 1 -16.35 -23.23 -29.35
C ALA A 1 -14.98 -22.57 -29.55
N GLY A 2 -14.83 -21.71 -30.56
CA GLY A 2 -13.54 -21.12 -30.91
C GLY A 2 -13.19 -19.94 -30.01
N GLN A 3 -11.91 -19.84 -29.63
CA GLN A 3 -11.39 -18.77 -28.80
C GLN A 3 -11.60 -17.40 -29.48
N PRO A 4 -12.28 -16.43 -28.84
CA PRO A 4 -12.51 -15.11 -29.41
C PRO A 4 -11.19 -14.32 -29.40
N THR A 5 -10.43 -14.44 -30.49
CA THR A 5 -9.16 -13.73 -30.67
C THR A 5 -9.33 -12.30 -31.17
N LYS A 6 -10.54 -11.92 -31.63
CA LYS A 6 -10.83 -10.58 -32.15
C LYS A 6 -11.44 -9.70 -31.04
N PHE A 7 -10.83 -8.56 -30.78
CA PHE A 7 -11.28 -7.55 -29.81
C PHE A 7 -12.72 -7.07 -30.06
N THR A 8 -13.22 -7.14 -31.31
CA THR A 8 -14.53 -6.64 -31.74
C THR A 8 -15.73 -7.27 -30.99
N SER A 9 -15.55 -8.40 -30.30
CA SER A 9 -16.61 -9.04 -29.52
C SER A 9 -16.70 -8.56 -28.06
N ILE A 10 -15.85 -7.63 -27.62
CA ILE A 10 -15.78 -7.24 -26.20
C ILE A 10 -16.64 -6.02 -25.94
N ASN A 11 -17.44 -6.11 -24.88
CA ASN A 11 -18.23 -5.00 -24.38
C ASN A 11 -17.38 -4.13 -23.41
N LEU A 12 -17.09 -2.89 -23.80
CA LEU A 12 -16.35 -1.95 -22.95
C LEU A 12 -17.04 -1.67 -21.59
N ALA A 13 -18.37 -1.81 -21.51
CA ALA A 13 -19.08 -1.67 -20.24
C ALA A 13 -18.74 -2.78 -19.25
N GLU A 14 -18.58 -4.02 -19.73
CA GLU A 14 -18.15 -5.14 -18.89
C GLU A 14 -16.69 -4.95 -18.43
N VAL A 15 -15.82 -4.53 -19.35
CA VAL A 15 -14.43 -4.19 -19.03
C VAL A 15 -14.35 -3.11 -17.96
N THR A 16 -15.19 -2.08 -18.07
CA THR A 16 -15.30 -1.00 -17.07
C THR A 16 -15.68 -1.58 -15.71
N HIS A 17 -16.70 -2.44 -15.66
CA HIS A 17 -17.17 -3.06 -14.43
C HIS A 17 -16.07 -3.88 -13.74
N TYR A 18 -15.35 -4.71 -14.49
CA TYR A 18 -14.25 -5.50 -13.94
C TYR A 18 -13.09 -4.61 -13.47
N ALA A 19 -12.72 -3.58 -14.24
CA ALA A 19 -11.67 -2.66 -13.85
C ALA A 19 -12.01 -1.90 -12.55
N GLN A 20 -13.25 -1.42 -12.42
CA GLN A 20 -13.75 -0.74 -11.21
C GLN A 20 -13.86 -1.67 -9.98
N SER A 21 -13.84 -2.97 -10.21
CA SER A 21 -13.88 -4.00 -9.18
C SER A 21 -12.48 -4.51 -8.81
N GLY A 22 -11.42 -3.97 -9.43
CA GLY A 22 -10.03 -4.27 -9.09
C GLY A 22 -9.46 -5.52 -9.75
N TYR A 23 -10.10 -6.05 -10.80
CA TYR A 23 -9.63 -7.25 -11.49
C TYR A 23 -8.25 -7.04 -12.14
N THR A 24 -7.39 -8.02 -11.99
CA THR A 24 -6.05 -8.08 -12.61
C THR A 24 -6.14 -8.45 -14.09
N ASP A 25 -5.08 -8.18 -14.84
CA ASP A 25 -5.04 -8.54 -16.26
C ASP A 25 -5.11 -10.06 -16.45
N GLU A 26 -4.57 -10.84 -15.51
CA GLU A 26 -4.65 -12.30 -15.49
C GLU A 26 -6.09 -12.80 -15.28
N GLU A 27 -6.86 -12.15 -14.40
CA GLU A 27 -8.26 -12.50 -14.16
C GLU A 27 -9.15 -12.09 -15.33
N LEU A 28 -8.91 -10.92 -15.91
CA LEU A 28 -9.58 -10.49 -17.15
C LEU A 28 -9.32 -11.47 -18.29
N ALA A 29 -8.08 -11.95 -18.43
CA ALA A 29 -7.74 -12.96 -19.42
C ALA A 29 -8.56 -14.25 -19.24
N ARG A 30 -8.74 -14.71 -18.00
CA ARG A 30 -9.59 -15.89 -17.69
C ARG A 30 -11.06 -15.65 -18.00
N ILE A 31 -11.59 -14.46 -17.68
CA ILE A 31 -13.00 -14.11 -17.91
C ILE A 31 -13.32 -14.09 -19.41
N PHE A 32 -12.43 -13.50 -20.20
CA PHE A 32 -12.60 -13.39 -21.65
C PHE A 32 -12.12 -14.64 -22.40
N ASP A 33 -11.66 -15.68 -21.69
CA ASP A 33 -11.08 -16.90 -22.27
C ASP A 33 -9.94 -16.62 -23.27
N VAL A 34 -9.09 -15.65 -22.94
CA VAL A 34 -7.92 -15.25 -23.74
C VAL A 34 -6.64 -15.40 -22.95
N THR A 35 -5.50 -15.31 -23.65
CA THR A 35 -4.21 -15.27 -22.97
C THR A 35 -3.94 -13.87 -22.40
N ARG A 36 -3.12 -13.80 -21.34
CA ARG A 36 -2.61 -12.52 -20.82
C ARG A 36 -1.94 -11.68 -21.91
N THR A 37 -1.22 -12.33 -22.82
CA THR A 37 -0.58 -11.68 -23.97
C THR A 37 -1.61 -11.01 -24.88
N THR A 38 -2.76 -11.64 -25.10
CA THR A 38 -3.87 -11.07 -25.87
C THR A 38 -4.40 -9.79 -25.22
N ILE A 39 -4.57 -9.77 -23.88
CA ILE A 39 -4.96 -8.57 -23.14
C ILE A 39 -3.90 -7.46 -23.32
N GLY A 40 -2.62 -7.79 -23.22
CA GLY A 40 -1.52 -6.85 -23.45
C GLY A 40 -1.54 -6.27 -24.86
N ASN A 41 -1.76 -7.11 -25.87
CA ASN A 41 -1.90 -6.68 -27.26
C ASN A 41 -3.10 -5.74 -27.43
N TRP A 42 -4.24 -6.04 -26.81
CA TRP A 42 -5.41 -5.17 -26.87
C TRP A 42 -5.17 -3.79 -26.27
N LYS A 43 -4.41 -3.70 -25.18
CA LYS A 43 -4.01 -2.39 -24.60
C LYS A 43 -3.20 -1.54 -25.57
N ASN A 44 -2.33 -2.17 -26.36
CA ASN A 44 -1.51 -1.47 -27.34
C ASN A 44 -2.29 -1.10 -28.60
N SER A 45 -3.18 -1.99 -29.05
CA SER A 45 -3.93 -1.82 -30.30
C SER A 45 -5.21 -0.98 -30.15
N TYR A 46 -5.79 -0.89 -28.95
CA TYR A 46 -7.06 -0.22 -28.69
C TYR A 46 -6.93 0.76 -27.51
N PRO A 47 -6.63 2.04 -27.77
CA PRO A 47 -6.49 3.05 -26.72
C PRO A 47 -7.71 3.17 -25.80
N GLU A 48 -8.93 3.07 -26.34
CA GLU A 48 -10.17 3.13 -25.55
C GLU A 48 -10.27 2.02 -24.50
N PHE A 49 -9.81 0.81 -24.83
CA PHE A 49 -9.75 -0.31 -23.89
C PHE A 49 -8.76 -0.02 -22.76
N PHE A 50 -7.58 0.51 -23.12
CA PHE A 50 -6.57 0.86 -22.15
C PHE A 50 -7.04 2.00 -21.21
N ASP A 51 -7.66 3.03 -21.76
CA ASP A 51 -8.21 4.16 -20.98
C ASP A 51 -9.35 3.70 -20.06
N THR A 52 -10.19 2.78 -20.52
CA THR A 52 -11.24 2.14 -19.70
C THR A 52 -10.64 1.40 -18.51
N LEU A 53 -9.60 0.58 -18.74
CA LEU A 53 -8.92 -0.14 -17.67
C LEU A 53 -8.23 0.82 -16.68
N LYS A 54 -7.59 1.87 -17.19
CA LYS A 54 -6.88 2.87 -16.38
C LYS A 54 -7.85 3.66 -15.48
N SER A 55 -8.94 4.16 -16.05
CA SER A 55 -9.97 4.88 -15.31
C SER A 55 -10.69 3.99 -14.30
N GLY A 56 -10.98 2.74 -14.65
CA GLY A 56 -11.56 1.76 -13.72
C GLY A 56 -10.64 1.44 -12.54
N LYS A 57 -9.34 1.26 -12.78
CA LYS A 57 -8.35 1.03 -11.71
C LYS A 57 -8.27 2.21 -10.73
N LEU A 58 -8.33 3.45 -11.23
CA LEU A 58 -8.37 4.64 -10.36
C LEU A 58 -9.59 4.62 -9.41
N ILE A 59 -10.75 4.16 -9.89
CA ILE A 59 -11.95 4.01 -9.06
C ILE A 59 -11.77 2.90 -8.03
N ALA A 60 -11.17 1.77 -8.42
CA ALA A 60 -10.88 0.68 -7.49
C ALA A 60 -9.93 1.14 -6.37
N ASP A 61 -8.86 1.86 -6.74
CA ASP A 61 -7.91 2.45 -5.79
C ASP A 61 -8.62 3.44 -4.84
N SER A 62 -9.46 4.33 -5.39
CA SER A 62 -10.22 5.30 -4.60
C SER A 62 -11.17 4.64 -3.58
N LYS A 63 -11.79 3.49 -3.92
CA LYS A 63 -12.59 2.71 -2.97
C LYS A 63 -11.75 2.19 -1.81
N VAL A 64 -10.56 1.68 -2.10
CA VAL A 64 -9.61 1.20 -1.08
C VAL A 64 -9.17 2.37 -0.19
N GLU A 65 -8.84 3.52 -0.76
CA GLU A 65 -8.49 4.73 -0.02
C GLU A 65 -9.62 5.17 0.93
N ALA A 66 -10.87 5.17 0.45
CA ALA A 66 -12.02 5.52 1.27
C ALA A 66 -12.24 4.54 2.44
N SER A 67 -12.12 3.23 2.18
CA SER A 67 -12.20 2.21 3.23
C SER A 67 -11.04 2.30 4.24
N LEU A 68 -9.81 2.56 3.76
CA LEU A 68 -8.64 2.77 4.62
C LEU A 68 -8.84 3.99 5.52
N TYR A 69 -9.35 5.09 4.97
CA TYR A 69 -9.67 6.29 5.74
C TYR A 69 -10.72 6.01 6.82
N GLN A 70 -11.81 5.31 6.50
CA GLN A 70 -12.81 4.90 7.49
C GLN A 70 -12.19 4.04 8.59
N ARG A 71 -11.31 3.09 8.24
CA ARG A 71 -10.62 2.24 9.21
C ARG A 71 -9.65 3.03 10.08
N ALA A 72 -8.96 4.02 9.51
CA ALA A 72 -8.05 4.92 10.23
C ALA A 72 -8.79 5.86 11.19
N CYS A 73 -10.00 6.32 10.85
CA CYS A 73 -10.82 7.16 11.72
C CYS A 73 -11.70 6.38 12.71
N GLY A 74 -11.90 5.08 12.46
CA GLY A 74 -12.97 4.30 13.07
C GLY A 74 -14.32 4.60 12.42
N TYR A 75 -15.21 3.61 12.42
CA TYR A 75 -16.55 3.74 11.85
C TYR A 75 -17.54 2.82 12.55
N SER A 76 -18.83 3.09 12.38
CA SER A 76 -19.91 2.25 12.88
C SER A 76 -20.73 1.70 11.72
N HIS A 77 -21.08 0.43 11.77
CA HIS A 77 -21.87 -0.22 10.73
C HIS A 77 -23.07 -0.95 11.35
N PRO A 78 -24.29 -0.81 10.78
CA PRO A 78 -25.43 -1.61 11.21
C PRO A 78 -25.18 -3.08 10.85
N GLU A 79 -25.26 -3.95 11.85
CA GLU A 79 -25.15 -5.40 11.69
C GLU A 79 -26.44 -6.02 12.21
N VAL A 80 -26.85 -7.16 11.65
CA VAL A 80 -28.03 -7.88 12.11
C VAL A 80 -27.56 -9.14 12.82
N HIS A 81 -27.79 -9.19 14.13
CA HIS A 81 -27.58 -10.42 14.88
C HIS A 81 -28.77 -11.35 14.63
N ILE A 82 -28.49 -12.49 14.00
CA ILE A 82 -29.50 -13.52 13.70
C ILE A 82 -29.37 -14.62 14.75
N SER A 83 -30.39 -14.78 15.59
CA SER A 83 -30.49 -15.88 16.55
C SER A 83 -31.70 -16.77 16.21
N ASN A 84 -31.57 -18.07 16.46
CA ASN A 84 -32.68 -19.02 16.37
C ASN A 84 -33.01 -19.51 17.77
N TYR A 85 -34.27 -19.35 18.18
CA TYR A 85 -34.79 -19.99 19.38
C TYR A 85 -36.08 -20.72 19.03
N GLN A 86 -36.11 -22.04 19.27
CA GLN A 86 -37.26 -22.91 19.00
C GLN A 86 -37.82 -22.80 17.56
N GLY A 87 -36.95 -22.68 16.55
CA GLY A 87 -37.36 -22.58 15.15
C GLY A 87 -37.81 -21.19 14.71
N LYS A 88 -37.90 -20.21 15.62
CA LYS A 88 -38.18 -18.81 15.30
C LYS A 88 -36.88 -18.04 15.10
N ILE A 89 -36.68 -17.54 13.88
CA ILE A 89 -35.55 -16.67 13.56
C ILE A 89 -35.85 -15.27 14.10
N THR A 90 -35.02 -14.79 15.02
CA THR A 90 -35.06 -13.43 15.55
C THR A 90 -33.90 -12.64 14.97
N LYS A 91 -34.21 -11.49 14.36
CA LYS A 91 -33.24 -10.55 13.80
C LYS A 91 -33.17 -9.34 14.71
N THR A 92 -32.05 -9.13 15.38
CA THR A 92 -31.83 -7.95 16.24
C THR A 92 -30.88 -6.99 15.53
N PRO A 93 -31.30 -5.76 15.20
CA PRO A 93 -30.40 -4.75 14.65
C PRO A 93 -29.43 -4.29 15.74
N ILE A 94 -28.13 -4.38 15.47
CA ILE A 94 -27.06 -3.91 16.35
C ILE A 94 -26.21 -2.89 15.58
N ILE A 95 -25.67 -1.90 16.28
CA ILE A 95 -24.67 -1.00 15.69
C ILE A 95 -23.31 -1.47 16.20
N LYS A 96 -22.50 -2.01 15.30
CA LYS A 96 -21.14 -2.43 15.64
C LYS A 96 -20.17 -1.29 15.38
N HIS A 97 -19.45 -0.91 16.42
CA HIS A 97 -18.41 0.10 16.33
C HIS A 97 -17.05 -0.56 16.06
N TYR A 98 -16.37 -0.09 15.03
CA TYR A 98 -15.01 -0.48 14.67
C TYR A 98 -14.08 0.67 15.08
N PRO A 99 -13.23 0.50 16.10
CA PRO A 99 -12.33 1.56 16.54
C PRO A 99 -11.28 1.87 15.46
N PRO A 100 -10.65 3.06 15.53
CA PRO A 100 -9.50 3.41 14.72
C PRO A 100 -8.43 2.32 14.73
N ASP A 101 -7.92 1.96 13.55
CA ASP A 101 -6.83 1.01 13.39
C ASP A 101 -5.48 1.75 13.33
N PRO A 102 -4.56 1.54 14.30
CA PRO A 102 -3.28 2.24 14.34
C PRO A 102 -2.42 2.02 13.10
N THR A 103 -2.46 0.83 12.50
CA THR A 103 -1.70 0.52 11.28
C THR A 103 -2.17 1.36 10.11
N SER A 104 -3.49 1.45 9.92
CA SER A 104 -4.13 2.26 8.88
C SER A 104 -3.83 3.75 9.07
N MET A 105 -3.82 4.23 10.32
CA MET A 105 -3.39 5.60 10.66
C MET A 105 -1.92 5.85 10.29
N ILE A 106 -1.01 4.94 10.67
CA ILE A 106 0.42 5.07 10.37
C ILE A 106 0.67 5.11 8.87
N PHE A 107 0.08 4.20 8.09
CA PHE A 107 0.21 4.19 6.63
C PHE A 107 -0.34 5.48 6.00
N TRP A 108 -1.50 5.95 6.46
CA TRP A 108 -2.09 7.20 5.98
C TRP A 108 -1.18 8.41 6.25
N LEU A 109 -0.67 8.53 7.47
CA LEU A 109 0.21 9.62 7.87
C LEU A 109 1.55 9.59 7.15
N LYS A 110 2.13 8.39 6.96
CA LYS A 110 3.35 8.20 6.15
C LYS A 110 3.15 8.62 4.70
N ASN A 111 1.98 8.39 4.12
CA ASN A 111 1.72 8.76 2.73
C ASN A 111 1.42 10.26 2.56
N ARG A 112 0.69 10.87 3.50
CA ARG A 112 0.18 12.25 3.37
C ARG A 112 1.02 13.31 4.10
N GLN A 113 1.75 12.93 5.15
CA GLN A 113 2.62 13.80 5.96
C GLN A 113 4.03 13.22 6.05
N LYS A 114 4.62 12.92 4.88
CA LYS A 114 5.93 12.27 4.74
C LYS A 114 7.01 12.95 5.58
N ASP A 115 7.08 14.28 5.56
CA ASP A 115 8.13 15.03 6.28
C ASP A 115 8.12 14.77 7.79
N LYS A 116 6.94 14.54 8.37
CA LYS A 116 6.75 14.34 9.81
C LYS A 116 6.79 12.86 10.24
N TRP A 117 6.38 11.95 9.36
CA TRP A 117 6.11 10.55 9.73
C TRP A 117 6.97 9.51 9.00
N ARG A 118 7.85 9.93 8.08
CA ARG A 118 8.78 9.01 7.40
C ARG A 118 9.81 8.48 8.39
N ASP A 119 10.10 7.18 8.33
CA ASP A 119 11.00 6.51 9.28
C ASP A 119 12.45 7.01 9.20
N LYS A 120 12.90 7.46 8.02
CA LYS A 120 14.24 8.02 7.80
C LYS A 120 14.12 9.52 7.52
N GLN A 121 14.39 10.33 8.54
CA GLN A 121 14.58 11.78 8.40
C GLN A 121 16.08 12.05 8.26
N GLU A 122 16.50 12.66 7.15
CA GLU A 122 17.84 13.22 7.04
C GLU A 122 17.84 14.54 7.81
N LEU A 123 18.41 14.53 9.01
CA LEU A 123 18.64 15.73 9.79
C LEU A 123 19.99 16.32 9.35
N GLU A 124 19.96 17.43 8.62
CA GLU A 124 21.18 18.21 8.37
C GLU A 124 21.62 18.87 9.68
N LEU A 125 22.72 18.40 10.24
CA LEU A 125 23.32 18.98 11.44
C LEU A 125 24.24 20.14 11.03
N SER A 126 23.71 21.36 10.95
CA SER A 126 24.48 22.60 10.72
C SER A 126 25.11 23.12 12.03
N GLY A 127 26.07 22.39 12.58
CA GLY A 127 26.81 22.80 13.78
C GLY A 127 28.33 22.81 13.55
N GLU A 128 29.00 23.88 13.98
CA GLU A 128 30.45 24.00 13.96
C GLU A 128 31.07 23.01 14.96
N LEU A 129 31.67 21.93 14.47
CA LEU A 129 32.33 20.91 15.27
C LEU A 129 33.64 21.46 15.83
N THR A 130 33.63 21.92 17.08
CA THR A 130 34.87 22.25 17.80
C THR A 130 35.54 20.96 18.27
N ILE A 131 36.58 20.53 17.55
CA ILE A 131 37.38 19.36 17.93
C ILE A 131 38.45 19.80 18.94
N MET A 132 38.25 19.48 20.22
CA MET A 132 39.26 19.66 21.25
C MET A 132 40.17 18.42 21.29
N ALA A 133 41.25 18.43 20.52
CA ALA A 133 42.28 17.39 20.59
C ALA A 133 43.11 17.58 21.87
N THR A 134 42.97 16.66 22.83
CA THR A 134 43.86 16.56 23.99
C THR A 134 45.06 15.69 23.61
N ILE A 135 46.23 16.30 23.44
CA ILE A 135 47.48 15.58 23.22
C ILE A 135 48.08 15.29 24.59
N THR A 136 48.00 14.04 25.04
CA THR A 136 48.79 13.53 26.17
C THR A 136 50.19 13.21 25.67
N VAL A 137 51.18 13.97 26.15
CA VAL A 137 52.59 13.68 25.89
C VAL A 137 53.10 12.77 27.01
N ASP A 138 53.32 11.50 26.70
CA ASP A 138 53.98 10.56 27.62
C ASP A 138 55.48 10.87 27.68
N ASP A 139 55.91 11.49 28.77
CA ASP A 139 57.31 11.77 29.06
C ASP A 139 57.97 10.51 29.67
N LYS A 140 58.71 9.75 28.85
CA LYS A 140 59.47 8.58 29.29
C LYS A 140 60.94 8.97 29.49
N PRO A 141 61.53 8.78 30.68
CA PRO A 141 62.90 9.20 30.93
C PRO A 141 63.92 8.31 30.20
N LEU A 142 64.98 8.93 29.67
CA LEU A 142 66.11 8.29 29.01
C LEU A 142 66.89 7.38 29.99
N ASP A 143 67.03 6.11 29.62
CA ASP A 143 67.90 5.15 30.30
C ASP A 143 69.37 5.43 29.97
N THR A 144 70.16 5.84 30.97
CA THR A 144 71.62 5.99 30.88
C THR A 144 72.29 4.72 31.38
N GLY A 145 72.39 3.72 30.50
CA GLY A 145 73.08 2.47 30.78
C GLY A 145 74.59 2.65 30.98
N GLY A 146 75.02 2.82 32.23
CA GLY A 146 76.41 2.66 32.65
C GLY A 146 76.69 1.22 33.06
N LYS A 147 77.45 0.47 32.25
CA LYS A 147 78.09 -0.78 32.68
C LYS A 147 79.46 -0.45 33.30
N LYS A 148 79.58 -0.72 34.60
CA LYS A 148 80.86 -0.83 35.32
C LYS A 148 81.47 -2.23 35.10
N GLU A 149 82.79 -2.25 35.27
CA GLU A 149 83.80 -3.33 35.17
C GLU A 149 83.39 -4.71 35.71
#